data_AF-A0A0G1EAJ4-F1
#
_entry.id   AF-A0A0G1EAJ4-F1
#
_cell.length_a   1.000
_cell.length_b   1.000
_cell.length_c   1.000
_cell.angle_alpha   90.00
_cell.angle_beta   90.00
_cell.angle_gamma   90.00
#
_symmetry.space_group_name_H-M   'P 1'
#
loop_
_entity.id
_entity.type
_entity.pdbx_description
1 polymer ?
#
loop_
_entity_poly.entity_id
_entity_poly.type
_entity_poly.pdbx_seq_one_letter_code
_entity_poly.pdbx_strand_id
1 'polypeptide(L)'
;MNKKFIIGLTVIGLMVGLGRLLAAGISVTPDKLSVQTYVKGEASRDLYVKNISQGPVIYNLYAEELADAINIQPDFVRLEPAETQRIKITIKPREIGVFITNIAVVAQELDRRQFNASAGVKIPLDLRVNAAPKTIFSELGFWGIIGGVLSIIALSLIIMIIRKKRLPLWRRLFKR
;
A
#
# COMPACT_ATOMS: atom_id res chain seq x y z
N MET A 1 55.24 43.03 -6.60
CA MET A 1 54.39 42.28 -5.65
C MET A 1 55.27 41.29 -4.89
N ASN A 2 55.31 41.35 -3.56
CA ASN A 2 56.35 40.70 -2.76
C ASN A 2 56.04 39.19 -2.61
N LYS A 3 56.92 38.30 -3.08
CA LYS A 3 56.69 36.83 -3.08
C LYS A 3 56.34 36.26 -1.69
N LYS A 4 56.87 36.89 -0.62
CA LYS A 4 56.57 36.53 0.77
C LYS A 4 55.10 36.79 1.17
N PHE A 5 54.47 37.79 0.56
CA PHE A 5 53.08 38.15 0.84
C PHE A 5 52.09 37.17 0.19
N ILE A 6 52.42 36.68 -1.00
CA ILE A 6 51.62 35.68 -1.72
C ILE A 6 51.64 34.35 -0.95
N ILE A 7 52.83 33.91 -0.49
CA ILE A 7 52.99 32.65 0.27
C ILE A 7 52.27 32.74 1.63
N GLY A 8 52.34 33.88 2.31
CA GLY A 8 51.61 34.08 3.57
C GLY A 8 50.10 33.98 3.40
N LEU A 9 49.56 34.50 2.29
CA LEU A 9 48.12 34.43 1.99
C LEU A 9 47.65 33.00 1.71
N THR A 10 48.46 32.18 1.01
CA THR A 10 48.12 30.78 0.71
C THR A 10 48.11 29.89 1.95
N VAL A 11 49.04 30.12 2.89
CA VAL A 11 49.12 29.35 4.13
C VAL A 11 47.97 29.69 5.09
N ILE A 12 47.58 30.96 5.17
CA ILE A 12 46.41 31.39 5.97
C ILE A 12 45.11 30.84 5.35
N GLY A 13 44.98 30.84 4.01
CA GLY A 13 43.83 30.25 3.33
C GLY A 13 43.65 28.75 3.58
N LEU A 14 44.75 28.00 3.75
CA LEU A 14 44.70 26.55 4.02
C LEU A 14 44.24 26.21 5.46
N MET A 15 44.40 27.13 6.41
CA MET A 15 44.02 26.93 7.83
C MET A 15 42.55 27.23 8.14
N VAL A 16 41.82 27.88 7.23
CA VAL A 16 40.46 28.42 7.49
C VAL A 16 39.33 27.44 7.09
N GLY A 17 39.60 26.29 6.47
CA GLY A 17 38.57 25.55 5.73
C GLY A 17 38.43 24.06 6.01
N LEU A 18 38.29 23.63 7.26
CA LEU A 18 37.80 22.27 7.58
C LEU A 18 36.46 22.35 8.31
N GLY A 19 35.48 22.98 7.68
CA GLY A 19 34.08 22.79 8.06
C GLY A 19 33.72 21.32 7.85
N ARG A 20 33.22 20.65 8.88
CA ARG A 20 32.65 19.31 8.71
C ARG A 20 31.39 19.45 7.85
N LEU A 21 31.39 18.83 6.68
CA LEU A 21 30.20 18.69 5.85
C LEU A 21 29.44 17.47 6.38
N LEU A 22 28.32 17.72 7.06
CA LEU A 22 27.31 16.70 7.32
C LEU A 22 26.28 16.82 6.19
N ALA A 23 25.95 15.69 5.58
CA ALA A 23 24.95 15.61 4.53
C ALA A 23 23.84 14.68 5.02
N ALA A 24 22.59 15.13 4.85
CA ALA A 24 21.43 14.32 5.16
C ALA A 24 21.45 13.07 4.29
N GLY A 25 21.69 11.92 4.89
CA GLY A 25 21.75 10.63 4.23
C GLY A 25 20.46 9.85 4.44
N ILE A 26 19.80 9.49 3.34
CA ILE A 26 18.59 8.67 3.32
C ILE A 26 18.89 7.31 2.69
N SER A 27 18.41 6.24 3.32
CA SER A 27 18.25 4.95 2.66
C SER A 27 16.77 4.56 2.69
N VAL A 28 16.23 4.21 1.53
CA VAL A 28 14.84 3.77 1.38
C VAL A 28 14.81 2.35 0.80
N THR A 29 13.91 1.51 1.31
CA THR A 29 13.70 0.15 0.81
C THR A 29 12.20 -0.19 0.79
N PRO A 30 11.66 -0.74 -0.30
CA PRO A 30 12.30 -1.00 -1.59
C PRO A 30 12.60 0.28 -2.40
N ASP A 31 13.36 0.15 -3.48
CA ASP A 31 13.67 1.20 -4.46
C ASP A 31 12.51 1.47 -5.43
N LYS A 32 11.56 0.53 -5.54
CA LYS A 32 10.33 0.64 -6.33
C LYS A 32 9.17 -0.08 -5.66
N LEU A 33 7.97 0.45 -5.84
CA LEU A 33 6.72 -0.19 -5.42
C LEU A 33 5.91 -0.63 -6.64
N SER A 34 5.43 -1.87 -6.60
CA SER A 34 4.51 -2.42 -7.60
C SER A 34 3.27 -2.95 -6.90
N VAL A 35 2.11 -2.42 -7.28
CA VAL A 35 0.83 -2.74 -6.66
C VAL A 35 -0.19 -3.10 -7.73
N GLN A 36 -0.85 -4.22 -7.53
CA GLN A 36 -2.00 -4.64 -8.33
C GLN A 36 -3.21 -4.72 -7.41
N THR A 37 -4.30 -4.07 -7.79
CA THR A 37 -5.55 -4.05 -7.01
C THR A 37 -6.75 -3.88 -7.94
N TYR A 38 -7.93 -3.78 -7.35
CA TYR A 38 -9.18 -3.54 -8.05
C TYR A 38 -9.74 -2.17 -7.68
N VAL A 39 -10.59 -1.61 -8.54
CA VAL A 39 -11.34 -0.39 -8.20
C VAL A 39 -12.15 -0.59 -6.93
N LYS A 40 -12.10 0.40 -6.03
CA LYS A 40 -12.66 0.36 -4.65
C LYS A 40 -12.04 -0.72 -3.74
N GLY A 41 -11.05 -1.46 -4.21
CA GLY A 41 -10.22 -2.32 -3.37
C GLY A 41 -9.24 -1.51 -2.55
N GLU A 42 -8.67 -2.15 -1.53
CA GLU A 42 -7.59 -1.59 -0.71
C GLU A 42 -6.35 -2.45 -0.86
N ALA A 43 -5.20 -1.83 -1.12
CA ALA A 43 -3.91 -2.49 -1.11
C ALA A 43 -2.96 -1.78 -0.14
N SER A 44 -2.10 -2.53 0.53
CA SER A 44 -1.07 -1.96 1.41
C SER A 44 0.32 -2.47 1.03
N ARG A 45 1.31 -1.59 1.14
CA ARG A 45 2.74 -1.89 1.00
C ARG A 45 3.52 -1.18 2.10
N ASP A 46 4.66 -1.75 2.43
CA ASP A 46 5.58 -1.17 3.40
C ASP A 46 6.76 -0.54 2.68
N LEU A 47 7.19 0.58 3.22
CA LEU A 47 8.42 1.29 2.88
C LEU A 47 9.24 1.44 4.15
N TYR A 48 10.53 1.18 4.08
CA TYR A 48 11.45 1.34 5.19
C TYR A 48 12.35 2.54 4.91
N VAL A 49 12.37 3.49 5.83
CA VAL A 49 13.24 4.66 5.76
C VAL A 49 14.27 4.53 6.88
N LYS A 50 15.55 4.59 6.50
CA LYS A 50 16.67 4.51 7.43
C LYS A 50 17.51 5.78 7.37
N ASN A 51 17.86 6.28 8.54
CA ASN A 51 18.81 7.36 8.68
C ASN A 51 20.25 6.83 8.59
N ILE A 52 20.98 7.23 7.56
CA ILE A 52 22.41 6.90 7.40
C ILE A 52 23.32 8.08 7.74
N SER A 53 22.74 9.17 8.24
CA SER A 53 23.46 10.36 8.71
C SER A 53 24.03 10.15 10.11
N GLN A 54 24.95 11.03 10.52
CA GLN A 54 25.55 11.00 11.86
C GLN A 54 24.70 11.71 12.93
N GLY A 55 23.64 12.43 12.53
CA GLY A 55 22.75 13.17 13.43
C GLY A 55 21.27 12.85 13.21
N PRO A 56 20.38 13.40 14.06
CA PRO A 56 18.94 13.24 13.92
C PRO A 56 18.42 13.96 12.67
N VAL A 57 17.54 13.27 11.94
CA VAL A 57 16.96 13.74 10.68
C VAL A 57 15.45 13.62 10.72
N ILE A 58 14.76 14.63 10.19
CA ILE A 58 13.32 14.61 9.95
C ILE A 58 13.07 14.17 8.51
N TYR A 59 12.15 13.24 8.34
CA TYR A 59 11.69 12.72 7.06
C TYR A 59 10.23 13.11 6.84
N ASN A 60 9.95 13.75 5.72
CA ASN A 60 8.61 14.03 5.22
C ASN A 60 8.32 13.15 4.00
N LEU A 61 7.18 12.48 3.98
CA LEU A 61 6.75 11.58 2.92
C LEU A 61 5.41 12.02 2.35
N TYR A 62 5.32 12.09 1.02
CA TYR A 62 4.07 12.42 0.33
C TYR A 62 4.02 11.76 -1.05
N ALA A 63 2.81 11.53 -1.56
CA ALA A 63 2.60 11.12 -2.94
C ALA A 63 2.61 12.35 -3.86
N GLU A 64 3.32 12.27 -5.00
CA GLU A 64 3.36 13.39 -5.95
C GLU A 64 2.03 13.55 -6.70
N GLU A 65 1.37 12.44 -7.00
CA GLU A 65 0.05 12.39 -7.63
C GLU A 65 -0.86 11.43 -6.86
N LEU A 66 -2.16 11.43 -7.19
CA LEU A 66 -3.15 10.55 -6.58
C LEU A 66 -3.23 10.67 -5.04
N ALA A 67 -3.03 11.88 -4.51
CA ALA A 67 -3.06 12.16 -3.07
C ALA A 67 -4.40 11.81 -2.40
N ASP A 68 -5.48 11.74 -3.16
CA ASP A 68 -6.81 11.31 -2.69
C ASP A 68 -6.98 9.79 -2.64
N ALA A 69 -6.10 9.03 -3.31
CA ALA A 69 -6.11 7.58 -3.36
C ALA A 69 -4.96 6.93 -2.58
N ILE A 70 -3.86 7.64 -2.34
CA ILE A 70 -2.68 7.13 -1.64
C ILE A 70 -2.58 7.78 -0.26
N ASN A 71 -2.62 6.96 0.77
CA ASN A 71 -2.41 7.37 2.16
C ASN A 71 -1.08 6.80 2.68
N ILE A 72 -0.27 7.63 3.33
CA ILE A 72 1.06 7.27 3.84
C ILE A 72 1.06 7.47 5.35
N GLN A 73 1.44 6.46 6.11
CA GLN A 73 1.42 6.55 7.56
C GLN A 73 2.60 5.81 8.24
N PRO A 74 3.40 6.52 9.06
CA PRO A 74 3.40 7.96 9.24
C PRO A 74 3.91 8.69 7.97
N ASP A 75 3.39 9.89 7.71
CA ASP A 75 3.87 10.81 6.66
C ASP A 75 5.04 11.69 7.15
N PHE A 76 5.24 11.73 8.47
CA PHE A 76 6.30 12.46 9.14
C PHE A 76 6.99 11.57 10.18
N VAL A 77 8.32 11.51 10.15
CA VAL A 77 9.08 10.82 11.19
C VAL A 77 10.41 11.52 11.48
N ARG A 78 10.79 11.57 12.76
CA ARG A 78 12.15 11.91 13.18
C ARG A 78 12.89 10.62 13.49
N LEU A 79 14.08 10.46 12.91
CA LEU A 79 14.94 9.29 13.13
C LEU A 79 16.31 9.72 13.67
N GLU A 80 16.75 9.04 14.70
CA GLU A 80 18.11 9.11 15.22
C GLU A 80 19.10 8.36 14.29
N PRO A 81 20.43 8.54 14.44
CA PRO A 81 21.41 7.87 13.60
C PRO A 81 21.23 6.36 13.55
N ALA A 82 21.29 5.77 12.36
CA ALA A 82 21.08 4.34 12.08
C ALA A 82 19.67 3.79 12.39
N GLU A 83 18.75 4.61 12.88
CA GLU A 83 17.36 4.21 13.13
C GLU A 83 16.62 3.94 11.81
N THR A 84 15.72 2.97 11.84
CA THR A 84 14.89 2.58 10.70
C THR A 84 13.43 2.59 11.11
N GLN A 85 12.59 3.25 10.31
CA GLN A 85 11.15 3.27 10.51
C GLN A 85 10.43 2.58 9.36
N ARG A 86 9.41 1.78 9.72
CA ARG A 86 8.43 1.25 8.78
C ARG A 86 7.33 2.28 8.54
N ILE A 87 7.08 2.56 7.27
CA ILE A 87 6.02 3.42 6.77
C ILE A 87 5.04 2.54 6.00
N LYS A 88 3.75 2.63 6.35
CA LYS A 88 2.67 1.92 5.66
C LYS A 88 2.06 2.81 4.60
N ILE A 89 2.04 2.33 3.36
CA ILE A 89 1.40 2.99 2.23
C ILE A 89 0.13 2.21 1.91
N THR A 90 -1.01 2.90 1.94
CA THR A 90 -2.35 2.34 1.68
C THR A 90 -2.93 2.99 0.45
N ILE A 91 -3.39 2.20 -0.52
CA ILE A 91 -3.85 2.66 -1.82
C ILE A 91 -5.30 2.24 -2.02
N LYS A 92 -6.17 3.21 -2.33
CA LYS A 92 -7.62 3.07 -2.53
C LYS A 92 -8.03 3.73 -3.86
N PRO A 93 -7.78 3.06 -5.00
CA PRO A 93 -8.04 3.65 -6.30
C PRO A 93 -9.53 3.71 -6.62
N ARG A 94 -9.90 4.79 -7.30
CA ARG A 94 -11.29 5.07 -7.73
C ARG A 94 -11.55 4.71 -9.19
N GLU A 95 -10.50 4.64 -10.00
CA GLU A 95 -10.58 4.46 -11.46
C GLU A 95 -9.76 3.26 -11.91
N ILE A 96 -10.22 2.61 -12.99
CA ILE A 96 -9.52 1.50 -13.64
C ILE A 96 -8.39 2.09 -14.48
N GLY A 97 -7.21 1.49 -14.45
CA GLY A 97 -6.10 1.95 -15.29
C GLY A 97 -4.74 1.51 -14.79
N VAL A 98 -3.72 1.99 -15.50
CA VAL A 98 -2.32 1.90 -15.09
C VAL A 98 -1.85 3.31 -14.74
N PHE A 99 -1.39 3.49 -13.51
CA PHE A 99 -0.89 4.76 -13.01
C PHE A 99 0.57 4.60 -12.62
N ILE A 100 1.40 5.55 -13.04
CA ILE A 100 2.83 5.61 -12.71
C ILE A 100 3.04 6.94 -12.00
N THR A 101 3.39 6.87 -10.73
CA THR A 101 3.63 8.06 -9.90
C THR A 101 4.84 7.83 -8.99
N ASN A 102 5.19 8.81 -8.16
CA ASN A 102 6.27 8.67 -7.20
C ASN A 102 5.79 8.98 -5.78
N ILE A 103 6.45 8.34 -4.82
CA ILE A 103 6.45 8.77 -3.43
C ILE A 103 7.74 9.54 -3.19
N ALA A 104 7.62 10.78 -2.75
CA ALA A 104 8.78 11.60 -2.40
C ALA A 104 9.09 11.43 -0.91
N VAL A 105 10.38 11.23 -0.60
CA VAL A 105 10.91 11.21 0.76
C VAL A 105 11.94 12.31 0.87
N VAL A 106 11.67 13.31 1.70
CA VAL A 106 12.53 14.48 1.89
C VAL A 106 13.12 14.46 3.30
N ALA A 107 14.45 14.47 3.38
CA ALA A 107 15.19 14.58 4.62
C ALA A 107 15.61 16.01 4.91
N GLN A 108 15.48 16.37 6.19
CA GLN A 108 15.93 17.64 6.73
C GLN A 108 16.71 17.39 8.03
N GLU A 109 17.97 17.79 8.04
CA GLU A 109 18.80 17.78 9.26
C GLU A 109 18.34 18.86 10.25
N LEU A 110 18.37 18.51 11.53
CA LEU A 110 17.97 19.39 12.63
C LEU A 110 19.08 20.35 13.08
N ASP A 111 20.36 19.99 12.89
CA ASP A 111 21.49 20.80 13.38
C ASP A 111 21.78 21.97 12.46
N ARG A 112 21.43 23.20 12.84
CA ARG A 112 21.60 24.41 12.01
C ARG A 112 23.01 25.03 12.09
N ARG A 113 23.95 24.40 12.80
CA ARG A 113 25.30 24.98 13.04
C ARG A 113 26.26 24.76 11.87
N GLN A 114 25.90 23.92 10.91
CA GLN A 114 26.69 23.63 9.71
C GLN A 114 25.82 23.83 8.45
N PHE A 115 26.45 23.81 7.28
CA PHE A 115 25.73 23.86 6.01
C PHE A 115 24.87 22.59 5.87
N ASN A 116 23.54 22.75 5.94
CA ASN A 116 22.60 21.63 5.81
C ASN A 116 22.12 21.51 4.37
N ALA A 117 22.55 20.46 3.68
CA ALA A 117 21.95 20.05 2.44
C ALA A 117 20.74 19.15 2.72
N SER A 118 19.55 19.58 2.32
CA SER A 118 18.39 18.69 2.28
C SER A 118 18.60 17.64 1.19
N ALA A 119 18.30 16.38 1.49
CA ALA A 119 18.30 15.29 0.53
C ALA A 119 16.87 14.86 0.24
N GLY A 120 16.63 14.38 -0.98
CA GLY A 120 15.33 13.86 -1.39
C GLY A 120 15.49 12.65 -2.27
N VAL A 121 14.62 11.65 -2.09
CA VAL A 121 14.56 10.45 -2.92
C VAL A 121 13.13 10.29 -3.43
N LYS A 122 12.99 9.99 -4.72
CA LYS A 122 11.71 9.62 -5.33
C LYS A 122 11.67 8.11 -5.50
N ILE A 123 10.64 7.47 -4.96
CA ILE A 123 10.37 6.03 -5.11
C ILE A 123 9.26 5.86 -6.15
N PRO A 124 9.56 5.25 -7.31
CA PRO A 124 8.53 4.97 -8.32
C PRO A 124 7.47 4.01 -7.77
N LEU A 125 6.22 4.31 -8.06
CA LEU A 125 5.03 3.51 -7.75
C LEU A 125 4.30 3.16 -9.04
N ASP A 126 4.32 1.87 -9.38
CA ASP A 126 3.52 1.29 -10.46
C ASP A 126 2.22 0.73 -9.87
N LEU A 127 1.10 1.37 -10.20
CA LEU A 127 -0.22 0.94 -9.76
C LEU A 127 -1.02 0.43 -10.95
N ARG A 128 -1.39 -0.86 -10.91
CA ARG A 128 -2.32 -1.46 -11.87
C ARG A 128 -3.67 -1.71 -11.18
N VAL A 129 -4.70 -1.06 -11.67
CA VAL A 129 -6.06 -1.16 -11.14
C VAL A 129 -6.95 -1.85 -12.15
N ASN A 130 -7.43 -3.03 -11.78
CA ASN A 130 -8.34 -3.83 -12.59
C ASN A 130 -9.81 -3.57 -12.22
N ALA A 131 -10.72 -3.94 -13.12
CA ALA A 131 -12.14 -3.98 -12.80
C ALA A 131 -12.39 -4.94 -11.63
N ALA A 132 -13.21 -4.52 -10.66
CA ALA A 132 -13.61 -5.41 -9.57
C ALA A 132 -14.29 -6.67 -10.13
N PRO A 133 -13.97 -7.88 -9.64
CA PRO A 133 -14.62 -9.09 -10.11
C PRO A 133 -16.11 -8.99 -9.83
N LYS A 134 -16.94 -9.12 -10.88
CA LYS A 134 -18.39 -9.27 -10.73
C LYS A 134 -18.64 -10.61 -10.04
N THR A 135 -19.03 -10.58 -8.77
CA THR A 135 -19.46 -11.78 -8.04
C THR A 135 -20.78 -12.27 -8.64
N ILE A 136 -20.70 -13.31 -9.47
CA ILE A 136 -21.85 -13.95 -10.12
C ILE A 136 -22.83 -14.55 -9.08
N PHE A 137 -22.39 -14.68 -7.83
CA PHE A 137 -23.14 -15.32 -6.74
C PHE A 137 -24.13 -14.42 -5.98
N SER A 138 -24.19 -13.11 -6.23
CA SER A 138 -24.97 -12.22 -5.33
C SER A 138 -26.47 -12.17 -5.60
N GLU A 139 -26.96 -12.56 -6.78
CA GLU A 139 -28.41 -12.59 -7.07
C GLU A 139 -28.87 -13.88 -7.77
N LEU A 140 -28.23 -14.28 -8.87
CA LEU A 140 -28.60 -15.51 -9.59
C LEU A 140 -28.34 -16.78 -8.76
N GLY A 141 -27.29 -16.80 -7.94
CA GLY A 141 -27.00 -17.92 -7.05
C GLY A 141 -28.08 -18.11 -5.97
N PHE A 142 -28.59 -17.01 -5.41
CA PHE A 142 -29.64 -17.05 -4.38
C PHE A 142 -30.98 -17.55 -4.96
N TRP A 143 -31.40 -17.01 -6.11
CA TRP A 143 -32.60 -17.49 -6.81
C TRP A 143 -32.45 -18.93 -7.32
N GLY A 144 -31.25 -19.32 -7.75
CA GLY A 144 -30.94 -20.70 -8.15
C GLY A 144 -31.06 -21.69 -6.99
N ILE A 145 -30.57 -21.33 -5.79
CA ILE A 145 -30.71 -22.17 -4.59
C ILE A 145 -32.19 -22.28 -4.17
N ILE A 146 -32.93 -21.17 -4.16
CA ILE A 146 -34.37 -21.18 -3.83
C ILE A 146 -35.14 -22.04 -4.84
N GLY A 147 -34.90 -21.86 -6.13
CA GLY A 147 -35.53 -22.65 -7.19
C GLY A 147 -35.21 -24.14 -7.07
N GLY A 148 -33.95 -24.47 -6.74
CA GLY A 148 -33.51 -25.84 -6.49
C GLY A 148 -34.24 -26.49 -5.32
N VAL A 149 -34.32 -25.79 -4.16
CA VAL A 149 -35.02 -26.31 -2.97
C VAL A 149 -36.52 -26.51 -3.25
N LEU A 150 -37.16 -25.56 -3.91
CA LEU A 150 -38.58 -25.66 -4.28
C LEU A 150 -38.85 -26.86 -5.21
N SER A 151 -37.94 -27.13 -6.15
CA SER A 151 -38.07 -28.27 -7.07
C SER A 151 -38.00 -29.62 -6.35
N ILE A 152 -37.12 -29.76 -5.34
CA ILE A 152 -37.00 -30.97 -4.51
C ILE A 152 -38.26 -31.17 -3.67
N ILE A 153 -38.81 -30.10 -3.07
CA ILE A 153 -40.05 -30.16 -2.29
C ILE A 153 -41.22 -30.60 -3.19
N ALA A 154 -41.34 -30.02 -4.39
CA ALA A 154 -42.37 -30.39 -5.35
C ALA A 154 -42.26 -31.86 -5.77
N LEU A 155 -41.05 -32.34 -6.07
CA LEU A 155 -40.82 -33.76 -6.41
C LEU A 155 -41.20 -34.69 -5.25
N SER A 156 -40.84 -34.33 -4.03
CA SER A 156 -41.18 -35.09 -2.83
C SER A 156 -42.70 -35.20 -2.63
N LEU A 157 -43.44 -34.10 -2.82
CA LEU A 157 -44.90 -34.08 -2.74
C LEU A 157 -45.55 -34.93 -3.84
N ILE A 158 -45.05 -34.86 -5.08
CA ILE A 158 -45.52 -35.68 -6.20
C ILE A 158 -45.33 -37.17 -5.88
N ILE A 159 -44.13 -37.56 -5.42
CA ILE A 159 -43.83 -38.94 -5.03
C ILE A 159 -44.76 -39.41 -3.91
N MET A 160 -45.03 -38.56 -2.90
CA MET A 160 -45.94 -38.88 -1.80
C MET A 160 -47.38 -39.11 -2.28
N ILE A 161 -47.89 -38.29 -3.19
CA ILE A 161 -49.24 -38.44 -3.77
C ILE A 161 -49.34 -39.75 -4.56
N ILE A 162 -48.33 -40.08 -5.36
CA ILE A 162 -48.28 -41.33 -6.13
C ILE A 162 -48.27 -42.55 -5.18
N ARG A 163 -47.47 -42.51 -4.12
CA ARG A 163 -47.42 -43.59 -3.11
C ARG A 163 -48.74 -43.75 -2.36
N LYS A 164 -49.42 -42.66 -2.01
CA LYS A 164 -50.73 -42.70 -1.33
C LYS A 164 -51.82 -43.34 -2.19
N LYS A 165 -51.83 -43.09 -3.51
CA LYS A 165 -52.78 -43.72 -4.44
C LYS A 165 -52.49 -45.21 -4.70
N ARG A 166 -51.26 -45.67 -4.46
CA ARG A 166 -50.86 -47.08 -4.59
C ARG A 166 -51.12 -47.93 -3.34
N LEU A 167 -51.67 -47.38 -2.25
CA LEU A 167 -52.10 -48.20 -1.12
C LEU A 167 -53.31 -49.06 -1.54
N PRO A 168 -53.17 -50.40 -1.64
CA PRO A 168 -54.22 -51.26 -2.15
C PRO A 168 -55.43 -51.26 -1.20
N LEU A 169 -56.61 -51.04 -1.76
CA LEU A 169 -57.93 -51.13 -1.10
C LEU A 169 -58.16 -52.45 -0.34
N TRP A 170 -57.33 -53.47 -0.56
CA TRP A 170 -57.37 -54.77 0.10
C TRP A 170 -57.16 -54.73 1.63
N ARG A 171 -56.54 -53.69 2.20
CA ARG A 171 -56.47 -53.53 3.67
C ARG A 171 -57.82 -53.21 4.32
N ARG A 172 -58.87 -52.89 3.56
CA ARG A 172 -60.24 -52.74 4.08
C ARG A 172 -61.06 -54.03 4.10
N LEU A 173 -60.57 -55.11 3.47
CA LEU A 173 -61.30 -56.38 3.35
C LEU A 173 -60.89 -57.44 4.40
N PHE A 174 -59.79 -57.25 5.14
CA PHE A 174 -59.30 -58.20 6.16
C PHE A 174 -59.53 -57.75 7.62
N LYS A 175 -60.47 -56.83 7.87
CA LYS A 175 -61.03 -56.58 9.20
C LYS A 175 -62.48 -57.03 9.23
N ARG A 176 -62.70 -58.33 9.30
CA ARG A 176 -63.88 -58.95 9.92
C ARG A 176 -63.42 -60.21 10.63
#